data_AF-A0A5I3UPT1-F1
#
_entry.id   AF-A0A5I3UPT1-F1
#
_cell.length_a   1.000
_cell.length_b   1.000
_cell.length_c   1.000
_cell.angle_alpha   90.00
_cell.angle_beta   90.00
_cell.angle_gamma   90.00
#
_symmetry.space_group_name_H-M   'P 1'
#
loop_
_entity.id
_entity.type
_entity.pdbx_description
1 polymer ?
#
loop_
_entity_poly.entity_id
_entity_poly.type
_entity_poly.pdbx_seq_one_letter_code
_entity_poly.pdbx_strand_id
1 'polypeptide(L)'
;HRFYQDIEAIRALKKLPALTGDSWTRDGITVRIYRPENYARGAWRVTLSLPENYATQMWNIPFPELEYRLFTADPGYSALISAEPDRWDKAFRFVDGVCELHLYTNGVEEDHNPTPLGDVAQALINVVEENLL
;
A
#
# COMPACT_ATOMS: atom_id res chain seq x y z
N HIS A 1 12.43 -11.47 11.29
CA HIS A 1 13.03 -12.14 10.12
C HIS A 1 12.34 -13.46 9.72
N ARG A 2 11.66 -14.19 10.61
CA ARG A 2 11.06 -15.50 10.31
C ARG A 2 9.73 -15.43 9.54
N PHE A 3 8.89 -14.42 9.80
CA PHE A 3 7.60 -14.18 9.14
C PHE A 3 7.67 -13.99 7.61
N TYR A 4 8.75 -13.40 7.09
CA TYR A 4 8.89 -13.11 5.65
C TYR A 4 9.22 -14.35 4.81
N GLN A 5 9.87 -15.36 5.41
CA GLN A 5 10.06 -16.65 4.78
C GLN A 5 8.72 -17.36 4.58
N ASP A 6 7.77 -17.15 5.49
CA ASP A 6 6.46 -17.80 5.43
C ASP A 6 5.59 -17.23 4.31
N ILE A 7 5.66 -15.92 4.02
CA ILE A 7 4.90 -15.32 2.90
C ILE A 7 5.47 -15.73 1.54
N GLU A 8 6.79 -15.69 1.36
CA GLU A 8 7.43 -16.22 0.16
C GLU A 8 7.18 -17.73 0.01
N ALA A 9 7.19 -18.49 1.11
CA ALA A 9 6.86 -19.93 1.09
C ALA A 9 5.40 -20.20 0.73
N ILE A 10 4.43 -19.43 1.26
CA ILE A 10 3.00 -19.54 0.90
C ILE A 10 2.78 -19.17 -0.57
N ARG A 11 3.50 -18.16 -1.09
CA ARG A 11 3.43 -17.75 -2.50
C ARG A 11 4.07 -18.79 -3.41
N ALA A 12 5.24 -19.32 -3.05
CA ALA A 12 5.89 -20.42 -3.75
C ALA A 12 5.01 -21.68 -3.76
N LEU A 13 4.37 -22.02 -2.64
CA LEU A 13 3.39 -23.12 -2.54
C LEU A 13 2.17 -22.90 -3.46
N LYS A 14 1.74 -21.64 -3.60
CA LYS A 14 0.65 -21.23 -4.51
C LYS A 14 1.11 -20.99 -5.96
N LYS A 15 2.38 -21.25 -6.31
CA LYS A 15 2.99 -20.96 -7.61
C LYS A 15 2.84 -19.49 -8.06
N LEU A 16 2.84 -18.58 -7.11
CA LEU A 16 2.83 -17.15 -7.37
C LEU A 16 4.29 -16.68 -7.56
N PRO A 17 4.57 -15.82 -8.56
CA PRO A 17 5.92 -15.33 -8.81
C PRO A 17 6.50 -14.60 -7.59
N ALA A 18 7.81 -14.73 -7.41
CA ALA A 18 8.59 -14.04 -6.38
C ALA A 18 8.42 -12.53 -6.54
N LEU A 19 8.27 -11.82 -5.41
CA LEU A 19 8.03 -10.39 -5.42
C LEU A 19 9.35 -9.65 -5.69
N THR A 20 9.70 -9.42 -6.96
CA THR A 20 10.76 -8.45 -7.31
C THR A 20 10.19 -7.03 -7.14
N GLY A 21 10.41 -6.44 -5.98
CA GLY A 21 10.08 -5.05 -5.70
C GLY A 21 10.82 -4.52 -4.48
N ASP A 22 10.67 -3.22 -4.28
CA ASP A 22 11.36 -2.50 -3.23
C ASP A 22 10.53 -2.49 -1.95
N SER A 23 11.21 -2.41 -0.80
CA SER A 23 10.61 -2.43 0.53
C SER A 23 11.18 -1.28 1.36
N TRP A 24 10.30 -0.52 2.00
CA TRP A 24 10.63 0.58 2.90
C TRP A 24 9.98 0.32 4.25
N THR A 25 10.73 0.53 5.33
CA THR A 25 10.25 0.30 6.69
C THR A 25 10.66 1.45 7.59
N ARG A 26 9.71 1.96 8.39
CA ARG A 26 9.94 2.93 9.47
C ARG A 26 9.04 2.57 10.65
N ASP A 27 9.60 2.55 11.85
CA ASP A 27 8.90 2.23 13.11
C ASP A 27 8.01 0.97 13.04
N GLY A 28 8.47 -0.01 12.26
CA GLY A 28 7.80 -1.29 12.05
C GLY A 28 6.65 -1.28 11.03
N ILE A 29 6.24 -0.11 10.53
CA ILE A 29 5.36 0.03 9.37
C ILE A 29 6.19 -0.28 8.13
N THR A 30 5.77 -1.27 7.35
CA THR A 30 6.46 -1.68 6.13
C THR A 30 5.57 -1.46 4.93
N VAL A 31 6.09 -0.79 3.90
CA VAL A 31 5.48 -0.63 2.59
C VAL A 31 6.34 -1.37 1.58
N ARG A 32 5.73 -2.22 0.76
CA ARG A 32 6.38 -2.84 -0.39
C ARG A 32 5.67 -2.45 -1.65
N ILE A 33 6.44 -2.11 -2.68
CA ILE A 33 5.91 -1.77 -4.00
C ILE A 33 6.62 -2.65 -5.04
N TYR A 34 5.83 -3.37 -5.82
CA TYR A 34 6.35 -4.27 -6.85
C TYR A 34 5.43 -4.26 -8.07
N ARG A 35 5.96 -4.68 -9.22
CA ARG A 35 5.16 -4.85 -10.43
C ARG A 35 4.93 -6.33 -10.69
N PRO A 36 3.68 -6.83 -10.59
CA PRO A 36 3.33 -8.17 -11.08
C PRO A 36 3.68 -8.33 -12.57
N GLU A 37 3.97 -9.56 -13.00
CA GLU A 37 4.30 -9.84 -14.41
C GLU A 37 3.18 -9.43 -15.39
N ASN A 38 1.92 -9.54 -14.97
CA ASN A 38 0.75 -9.17 -15.77
C ASN A 38 0.41 -7.68 -15.72
N TYR A 39 1.22 -6.84 -15.06
CA TYR A 39 0.97 -5.40 -14.95
C TYR A 39 1.74 -4.63 -16.01
N ALA A 40 1.03 -3.69 -16.64
CA ALA A 40 1.65 -2.72 -17.52
C ALA A 40 2.65 -1.83 -16.76
N ARG A 41 3.56 -1.19 -17.50
CA ARG A 41 4.43 -0.17 -16.92
C ARG A 41 3.57 0.95 -16.34
N GLY A 42 3.93 1.41 -15.14
CA GLY A 42 3.13 2.40 -14.40
C GLY A 42 1.95 1.81 -13.62
N ALA A 43 1.79 0.49 -13.58
CA ALA A 43 0.88 -0.18 -12.66
C ALA A 43 1.69 -1.00 -11.65
N TRP A 44 1.33 -0.90 -10.38
CA TRP A 44 2.08 -1.48 -9.26
C TRP A 44 1.12 -2.09 -8.24
N ARG A 45 1.62 -3.09 -7.51
CA ARG A 45 1.02 -3.59 -6.28
C ARG A 45 1.73 -2.98 -5.09
N VAL A 46 0.95 -2.62 -4.09
CA VAL A 46 1.44 -2.11 -2.82
C VAL A 46 0.92 -3.01 -1.70
N THR A 47 1.80 -3.44 -0.81
CA THR A 47 1.41 -4.13 0.43
C THR A 47 1.93 -3.36 1.62
N LEU A 48 1.06 -3.05 2.56
CA LEU A 48 1.40 -2.43 3.83
C LEU A 48 1.25 -3.46 4.95
N SER A 49 2.18 -3.44 5.92
CA SER A 49 2.05 -4.23 7.13
C SER A 49 2.40 -3.40 8.36
N LEU A 50 1.61 -3.57 9.42
CA LEU A 50 1.80 -2.94 10.72
C LEU A 50 2.48 -3.90 11.71
N PRO A 51 3.11 -3.36 12.77
CA PRO A 51 3.50 -4.13 13.94
C PRO A 51 2.28 -4.84 14.59
N GLU A 52 2.53 -5.99 15.25
CA GLU A 52 1.46 -6.82 15.86
C GLU A 52 0.59 -6.06 16.86
N ASN A 53 1.14 -5.07 17.57
CA ASN A 53 0.40 -4.28 18.56
C ASN A 53 -0.72 -3.41 17.96
N TYR A 54 -0.77 -3.25 16.63
CA TYR A 54 -1.83 -2.52 15.93
C TYR A 54 -2.81 -3.47 15.19
N ALA A 55 -2.59 -4.79 15.21
CA ALA A 55 -3.32 -5.73 14.34
C ALA A 55 -4.83 -5.83 14.61
N THR A 56 -5.29 -5.46 15.81
CA THR A 56 -6.71 -5.60 16.23
C THR A 56 -7.55 -4.35 16.00
N GLN A 57 -6.94 -3.23 15.59
CA GLN A 57 -7.65 -1.97 15.40
C GLN A 57 -7.88 -1.71 13.91
N MET A 58 -9.09 -1.29 13.59
CA MET A 58 -9.48 -0.95 12.23
C MET A 58 -9.51 0.58 12.08
N TRP A 59 -8.51 1.13 11.40
CA TRP A 59 -8.49 2.53 11.00
C TRP A 59 -8.83 2.65 9.51
N ASN A 60 -9.66 3.64 9.19
CA ASN A 60 -9.82 4.09 7.82
C ASN A 60 -8.82 5.23 7.60
N ILE A 61 -7.82 4.99 6.77
CA ILE A 61 -6.70 5.91 6.52
C ILE A 61 -6.86 6.52 5.14
N PRO A 62 -6.76 7.85 4.99
CA PRO A 62 -6.81 8.50 3.69
C PRO A 62 -5.66 8.04 2.79
N PHE A 63 -5.90 8.03 1.48
CA PHE A 63 -4.78 7.93 0.54
C PHE A 63 -3.95 9.22 0.56
N PRO A 64 -2.61 9.15 0.46
CA PRO A 64 -1.80 10.34 0.29
C PRO A 64 -2.10 10.99 -1.06
N GLU A 65 -2.22 12.31 -1.07
CA GLU A 65 -2.38 13.09 -2.30
C GLU A 65 -1.02 13.23 -2.99
N LEU A 66 -0.84 12.48 -4.08
CA LEU A 66 0.39 12.47 -4.86
C LEU A 66 0.04 12.76 -6.31
N GLU A 67 0.63 13.81 -6.87
CA GLU A 67 0.39 14.22 -8.26
C GLU A 67 0.71 13.04 -9.19
N TYR A 68 -0.16 12.79 -10.18
CA TYR A 68 -0.02 11.71 -11.15
C TYR A 68 0.02 10.28 -10.57
N ARG A 69 -0.31 10.07 -9.30
CA ARG A 69 -0.43 8.74 -8.68
C ARG A 69 -1.88 8.51 -8.26
N LEU A 70 -2.40 7.34 -8.61
CA LEU A 70 -3.76 6.93 -8.26
C LEU A 70 -3.73 5.62 -7.48
N PHE A 71 -4.34 5.64 -6.31
CA PHE A 71 -4.48 4.44 -5.49
C PHE A 71 -5.89 3.83 -5.59
N THR A 72 -5.94 2.51 -5.50
CA THR A 72 -7.19 1.77 -5.26
C THR A 72 -6.91 0.63 -4.29
N ALA A 73 -7.67 0.54 -3.20
CA ALA A 73 -7.58 -0.60 -2.31
C ALA A 73 -8.23 -1.85 -2.93
N ASP A 74 -7.69 -3.02 -2.60
CA ASP A 74 -8.34 -4.29 -2.94
C ASP A 74 -9.70 -4.43 -2.25
N PRO A 75 -10.62 -5.24 -2.81
CA PRO A 75 -11.84 -5.61 -2.12
C PRO A 75 -11.53 -6.17 -0.72
N GLY A 76 -12.18 -5.62 0.31
CA GLY A 76 -11.93 -5.96 1.71
C GLY A 76 -11.05 -4.95 2.45
N TYR A 77 -10.18 -4.23 1.73
CA TYR A 77 -9.34 -3.14 2.25
C TYR A 77 -9.88 -1.75 1.91
N SER A 78 -10.87 -1.63 1.01
CA SER A 78 -11.52 -0.35 0.71
C SER A 78 -12.34 0.17 1.88
N ALA A 79 -12.22 1.47 2.15
CA ALA A 79 -12.99 2.18 3.17
C ALA A 79 -13.43 3.56 2.68
N LEU A 80 -14.24 4.24 3.50
CA LEU A 80 -14.63 5.64 3.32
C LEU A 80 -14.34 6.42 4.60
N ILE A 81 -13.94 7.68 4.43
CA ILE A 81 -13.81 8.66 5.51
C ILE A 81 -14.70 9.87 5.19
N SER A 82 -15.29 10.47 6.22
CA SER A 82 -16.03 11.72 6.07
C SER A 82 -15.04 12.88 6.23
N ALA A 83 -14.78 13.58 5.13
CA ALA A 83 -13.97 14.79 5.15
C ALA A 83 -14.82 16.01 5.57
N GLU A 84 -16.10 15.99 5.21
CA GLU A 84 -17.12 16.98 5.58
C GLU A 84 -18.46 16.27 5.79
N PRO A 85 -19.46 16.89 6.47
CA PRO A 85 -20.74 16.26 6.78
C PRO A 85 -21.44 15.59 5.59
N ASP A 86 -21.21 16.08 4.37
CA ASP A 86 -21.80 15.56 3.13
C ASP A 86 -20.77 15.07 2.09
N ARG A 87 -19.49 14.96 2.47
CA ARG A 87 -18.41 14.53 1.58
C ARG A 87 -17.67 13.32 2.12
N TRP A 88 -17.73 12.24 1.35
CA TRP A 88 -17.02 11.00 1.61
C TRP A 88 -15.86 10.84 0.64
N ASP A 89 -14.65 10.74 1.18
CA ASP A 89 -13.45 10.46 0.39
C ASP A 89 -13.04 8.99 0.54
N LYS A 90 -12.37 8.47 -0.48
CA LYS A 90 -11.87 7.09 -0.48
C LYS A 90 -10.73 6.94 0.51
N ALA A 91 -10.74 5.83 1.23
CA ALA A 91 -9.71 5.44 2.18
C ALA A 91 -9.35 3.96 2.01
N PHE A 92 -8.30 3.55 2.70
CA PHE A 92 -7.95 2.15 2.89
C PHE A 92 -8.00 1.80 4.38
N ARG A 93 -8.08 0.51 4.69
CA ARG A 93 -8.03 0.00 6.06
C ARG A 93 -7.13 -1.21 6.17
N PHE A 94 -6.63 -1.46 7.37
CA PHE A 94 -5.92 -2.68 7.68
C PHE A 94 -6.88 -3.78 8.11
N VAL A 95 -6.56 -5.01 7.73
CA VAL A 95 -7.20 -6.25 8.18
C VAL A 95 -6.10 -7.16 8.67
N ASP A 96 -6.14 -7.55 9.94
CA ASP A 96 -5.11 -8.34 10.62
C ASP A 96 -3.70 -7.75 10.46
N GLY A 97 -3.59 -6.42 10.55
CA GLY A 97 -2.33 -5.70 10.41
C GLY A 97 -1.79 -5.61 8.98
N VAL A 98 -2.53 -6.04 7.96
CA VAL A 98 -2.12 -5.98 6.54
C VAL A 98 -3.09 -5.13 5.72
N CYS A 99 -2.59 -4.47 4.68
CA CYS A 99 -3.40 -3.80 3.67
C CYS A 99 -2.81 -4.01 2.27
N GLU A 100 -3.65 -4.27 1.28
CA GLU A 100 -3.25 -4.42 -0.12
C GLU A 100 -3.91 -3.38 -1.03
N LEU A 101 -3.08 -2.73 -1.86
CA LEU A 101 -3.50 -1.69 -2.78
C LEU A 101 -2.95 -1.94 -4.18
N HIS A 102 -3.56 -1.28 -5.15
CA HIS A 102 -2.97 -0.97 -6.44
C HIS A 102 -2.55 0.49 -6.48
N LEU A 103 -1.45 0.75 -7.19
CA LEU A 103 -0.95 2.07 -7.51
C LEU A 103 -0.81 2.18 -9.02
N TYR A 104 -1.33 3.26 -9.58
CA TYR A 104 -1.22 3.57 -11.01
C TYR A 104 -0.59 4.93 -11.20
N THR A 105 0.26 5.06 -12.22
CA THR A 105 0.59 6.35 -12.79
C THR A 105 -0.55 6.81 -13.68
N ASN A 106 -0.88 8.09 -13.58
CA ASN A 106 -2.00 8.71 -14.27
C ASN A 106 -1.58 10.04 -14.86
N GLY A 107 -1.93 10.33 -16.11
CA GLY A 107 -1.68 11.62 -16.76
C GLY A 107 -0.26 11.86 -17.28
N VAL A 108 0.72 11.03 -16.93
CA VAL A 108 2.10 11.08 -17.45
C VAL A 108 2.65 9.67 -17.69
N GLU A 109 3.75 9.54 -18.42
CA GLU A 109 4.49 8.27 -18.51
C GLU A 109 5.22 7.99 -17.18
N GLU A 110 5.32 6.73 -16.76
CA GLU A 110 5.98 6.35 -15.49
C GLU A 110 7.41 6.91 -15.38
N ASP A 111 8.17 6.90 -16.48
CA ASP A 111 9.56 7.35 -16.51
C ASP A 111 9.71 8.87 -16.34
N HIS A 112 8.61 9.60 -16.54
CA HIS A 112 8.52 11.04 -16.37
C HIS A 112 7.72 11.42 -15.12
N ASN A 113 7.27 10.45 -14.31
CA ASN A 113 6.54 10.73 -13.09
C ASN A 113 7.49 11.39 -12.07
N PRO A 114 7.20 12.63 -11.60
CA PRO A 114 8.08 13.33 -10.67
C PRO A 114 8.11 12.71 -9.27
N THR A 115 7.16 11.84 -8.95
CA THR A 115 7.07 11.15 -7.66
C THR A 115 7.57 9.71 -7.81
N PRO A 116 8.86 9.42 -7.51
CA PRO A 116 9.40 8.07 -7.56
C PRO A 116 8.74 7.15 -6.52
N LEU A 117 8.84 5.84 -6.70
CA LEU A 117 8.22 4.85 -5.80
C LEU A 117 8.70 4.97 -4.34
N GLY A 118 9.95 5.40 -4.13
CA GLY A 118 10.46 5.68 -2.78
C GLY A 118 9.67 6.78 -2.07
N ASP A 119 9.34 7.85 -2.78
CA ASP A 119 8.56 8.97 -2.22
C ASP A 119 7.10 8.56 -2.00
N VAL A 120 6.57 7.72 -2.90
CA VAL A 120 5.25 7.09 -2.69
C VAL A 120 5.23 6.28 -1.40
N ALA A 121 6.26 5.45 -1.17
CA ALA A 121 6.34 4.63 0.03
C ALA A 121 6.46 5.48 1.30
N GLN A 122 7.26 6.56 1.27
CA GLN A 122 7.36 7.48 2.41
C GLN A 122 6.03 8.20 2.70
N ALA A 123 5.31 8.64 1.66
CA ALA A 123 4.01 9.27 1.84
C ALA A 123 2.98 8.32 2.46
N LEU A 124 2.97 7.04 2.05
CA LEU A 124 2.14 6.02 2.67
C LEU A 124 2.50 5.75 4.13
N ILE A 125 3.79 5.71 4.46
CA ILE A 125 4.24 5.54 5.85
C ILE A 125 3.78 6.75 6.70
N ASN A 126 3.96 7.98 6.20
CA ASN A 126 3.55 9.20 6.91
C ASN A 126 2.05 9.18 7.25
N VAL A 127 1.18 8.95 6.26
CA VAL A 127 -0.27 8.95 6.52
C VAL A 127 -0.69 7.82 7.46
N VAL A 128 0.00 6.67 7.43
CA VAL A 128 -0.27 5.59 8.37
C VAL A 128 0.14 6.01 9.78
N GLU A 129 1.36 6.50 9.98
CA GLU A 129 1.83 6.96 11.30
C GLU A 129 0.92 8.04 11.89
N GLU A 130 0.52 9.04 11.10
CA GLU A 130 -0.36 10.13 11.53
C GLU A 130 -1.74 9.66 11.99
N ASN A 131 -2.22 8.51 11.49
CA ASN A 131 -3.55 7.96 11.80
C ASN A 131 -3.50 6.80 12.81
N LEU A 132 -2.31 6.34 13.22
CA LEU A 132 -2.13 5.32 14.26
C LEU A 132 -1.91 5.90 15.67
N LEU A 133 -1.69 7.22 15.76
CA LEU A 133 -1.55 7.99 17.01
C LEU A 133 -2.92 8.46 17.53
#